data_AF-A0A6M1YDI4-F1
#
_entry.id   AF-A0A6M1YDI4-F1
#
_cell.length_a   1.000
_cell.length_b   1.000
_cell.length_c   1.000
_cell.angle_alpha   90.00
_cell.angle_beta   90.00
_cell.angle_gamma   90.00
#
_symmetry.space_group_name_H-M   'P 1'
#
loop_
_entity.id
_entity.type
_entity.pdbx_description
1 polymer ?
#
loop_
_entity_poly.entity_id
_entity_poly.type
_entity_poly.pdbx_seq_one_letter_code
_entity_poly.pdbx_strand_id
1 'polypeptide(L)' 'MGRFIFWLVVFIFLSGISLHYRFDVPYFLSWIGKLPGDMIIKKGKTLFYFPITTSALASLVLTIVLSAFSGKK' A
#
# COMPACT_ATOMS: atom_id res chain seq x y z
N MET A 1 -8.99 -12.48 -21.93
CA MET A 1 -9.14 -11.61 -20.75
C MET A 1 -9.08 -12.36 -19.40
N GLY A 2 -9.78 -13.50 -19.22
CA GLY A 2 -9.76 -14.24 -17.94
C GLY A 2 -8.38 -14.75 -17.45
N ARG A 3 -7.46 -15.05 -18.37
CA ARG A 3 -6.09 -15.48 -18.02
C ARG A 3 -5.30 -14.39 -17.25
N PHE A 4 -5.55 -13.11 -17.53
CA PHE A 4 -4.87 -12.01 -16.85
C PHE A 4 -5.33 -11.88 -15.39
N ILE A 5 -6.64 -12.01 -15.15
CA ILE A 5 -7.23 -11.96 -13.82
C ILE A 5 -6.71 -13.11 -12.95
N PHE A 6 -6.58 -14.30 -13.52
CA PHE A 6 -6.02 -15.46 -12.82
C PHE A 6 -4.57 -15.22 -12.33
N TRP A 7 -3.70 -14.71 -13.20
CA TRP A 7 -2.32 -14.39 -12.82
C TRP A 7 -2.23 -13.27 -11.78
N LEU A 8 -3.11 -12.27 -11.85
CA LEU A 8 -3.17 -11.17 -10.89
C LEU A 8 -3.57 -11.69 -9.50
N VAL A 9 -4.57 -12.56 -9.41
CA VAL A 9 -5.00 -13.18 -8.14
C VAL A 9 -3.90 -14.05 -7.54
N VAL A 10 -3.23 -14.86 -8.36
CA VAL A 10 -2.11 -15.70 -7.92
C VAL A 10 -0.95 -14.85 -7.39
N PHE A 11 -0.66 -13.72 -8.03
CA PHE A 11 0.38 -12.79 -7.58
C PHE A 11 0.04 -12.13 -6.23
N ILE A 12 -1.22 -11.71 -6.02
CA ILE A 12 -1.68 -11.18 -4.73
C ILE A 12 -1.60 -12.24 -3.64
N PHE A 13 -1.98 -13.48 -3.94
CA PHE A 13 -1.95 -14.57 -2.97
C PHE A 13 -0.50 -14.93 -2.57
N LEU A 14 0.41 -15.02 -3.55
CA LEU A 14 1.83 -15.28 -3.32
C LEU A 14 2.52 -14.14 -2.54
N SER A 15 2.25 -12.89 -2.88
CA SER A 15 2.77 -11.74 -2.13
C SER A 15 2.26 -11.70 -0.70
N GLY A 16 0.98 -12.04 -0.45
CA GLY A 16 0.43 -12.17 0.90
C GLY A 16 1.10 -13.28 1.72
N ILE A 17 1.39 -14.42 1.10
CA ILE A 17 2.11 -15.53 1.75
C ILE A 17 3.56 -15.15 2.03
N SER A 18 4.26 -14.50 1.09
CA SER A 18 5.62 -14.01 1.28
C SER A 18 5.73 -13.00 2.42
N LEU A 19 4.72 -12.15 2.63
CA LEU A 19 4.69 -11.20 3.75
C LEU A 19 4.47 -11.89 5.10
N HIS A 20 3.81 -13.05 5.13
CA HIS A 20 3.57 -13.81 6.38
C HIS A 20 4.83 -14.55 6.88
N TYR A 21 5.78 -14.86 5.98
CA TYR A 21 7.11 -15.37 6.33
C TYR A 21 8.08 -14.24 6.67
N ARG A 22 7.73 -13.41 7.66
CA ARG A 22 8.59 -12.40 8.31
C ARG A 22 9.60 -11.75 7.35
N PHE A 23 9.10 -11.23 6.23
CA PHE A 23 9.88 -10.30 5.45
C PHE A 23 9.90 -9.03 6.29
N ASP A 24 11.04 -8.71 6.90
CA ASP A 24 11.32 -7.36 7.39
C ASP A 24 11.05 -6.43 6.21
N VAL A 25 9.85 -5.85 6.22
CA VAL A 25 9.34 -5.03 5.14
C VAL A 25 10.40 -3.98 4.83
N PRO A 26 10.96 -4.01 3.61
CA PRO A 26 12.28 -3.46 3.34
C PRO A 26 12.17 -1.96 3.42
N TYR A 27 12.74 -1.34 4.47
CA TYR A 27 13.17 0.07 4.62
C TYR A 27 12.15 1.20 4.30
N PHE A 28 11.38 1.08 3.22
CA PHE A 28 10.27 1.90 2.74
C PHE A 28 9.05 1.91 3.68
N LEU A 29 8.71 0.79 4.34
CA LEU A 29 7.60 0.75 5.31
C LEU A 29 7.95 1.42 6.65
N SER A 30 9.24 1.64 6.94
CA SER A 30 9.68 2.43 8.10
C SER A 30 9.52 3.94 7.88
N TRP A 31 9.33 4.35 6.61
CA TRP A 31 9.03 5.73 6.23
C TRP A 31 7.51 6.01 6.24
N ILE A 32 6.68 4.99 6.00
CA ILE A 32 5.22 5.08 6.12
C ILE A 32 4.90 5.44 7.59
N GLY A 33 4.44 6.67 7.81
CA GLY A 33 4.18 7.21 9.15
C GLY A 33 5.21 8.19 9.73
N LYS A 34 6.25 8.59 8.98
CA LYS A 34 7.03 9.80 9.28
C LYS A 34 6.53 11.05 8.56
N LEU A 35 5.47 10.94 7.76
CA LEU A 35 4.83 12.10 7.18
C LEU A 35 4.06 12.86 8.28
N PRO A 36 4.24 14.19 8.39
CA PRO A 36 3.45 14.99 9.31
C PRO A 36 1.96 14.79 9.00
N GLY A 37 1.19 14.34 10.00
CA GLY A 37 -0.25 14.04 9.87
C GLY A 37 -0.62 12.56 9.89
N ASP A 38 0.34 11.63 9.72
CA ASP A 38 0.11 10.21 10.02
C ASP A 38 0.26 9.98 11.54
N MET A 39 -0.73 9.35 12.18
CA MET A 39 -0.69 9.11 13.64
C MET A 39 -0.18 7.71 13.95
N ILE A 40 0.96 7.62 14.65
CA ILE A 40 1.49 6.37 15.21
C ILE A 40 1.28 6.40 16.73
N ILE A 41 0.35 5.59 17.22
CA ILE A 41 0.12 5.40 18.66
C ILE A 41 0.83 4.10 19.07
N LYS A 42 1.95 4.23 19.79
CA LYS A 42 2.68 3.08 20.36
C LYS A 42 2.22 2.86 21.80
N LYS A 43 1.59 1.71 22.08
CA LYS A 43 1.21 1.30 23.44
C LYS A 43 1.78 -0.08 23.76
N GLY A 44 2.94 -0.10 24.43
CA GLY A 44 3.65 -1.33 24.79
C GLY A 44 4.09 -2.13 23.55
N LYS A 45 3.62 -3.39 23.42
CA LYS A 45 3.84 -4.24 22.23
C LYS A 45 2.91 -3.92 21.05
N THR A 46 1.94 -3.02 21.22
CA THR A 46 0.94 -2.72 20.18
C THR A 46 1.28 -1.41 19.48
N LEU A 47 1.33 -1.45 18.14
CA LEU A 47 1.55 -0.31 17.27
C LEU A 47 0.25 -0.05 16.49
N PHE A 48 -0.41 1.08 16.76
CA PHE A 48 -1.58 1.52 15.99
C PHE A 48 -1.14 2.61 15.02
N TYR A 49 -1.26 2.35 13.72
CA TYR A 49 -0.85 3.28 12.66
C TYR A 49 -2.08 3.76 11.88
N PHE A 50 -2.29 5.07 11.84
CA PHE A 50 -3.35 5.73 11.08
C PHE A 50 -2.73 6.52 9.90
N PRO A 51 -2.75 5.96 8.68
CA PRO A 51 -2.16 6.55 7.47
C PRO A 51 -3.07 7.62 6.83
N ILE A 52 -3.35 8.73 7.51
CA ILE A 52 -4.27 9.76 6.98
C ILE A 52 -3.64 10.48 5.79
N THR A 53 -2.41 10.97 5.96
CA THR A 53 -1.70 11.71 4.91
C THR A 53 -1.26 10.77 3.80
N THR A 54 -0.79 9.58 4.18
CA THR A 54 -0.36 8.56 3.21
C THR A 54 -1.51 8.09 2.32
N SER A 55 -2.71 7.82 2.88
CA SER A 55 -3.86 7.38 2.08
C SER A 55 -4.41 8.49 1.17
N ALA A 56 -4.44 9.74 1.65
CA ALA A 56 -4.82 10.89 0.85
C ALA A 56 -3.88 11.09 -0.34
N LEU A 57 -2.56 11.01 -0.11
CA LEU A 57 -1.56 11.12 -1.16
C LEU A 57 -1.66 9.97 -2.18
N ALA A 58 -1.85 8.73 -1.70
CA ALA A 58 -2.05 7.58 -2.56
C ALA A 58 -3.28 7.75 -3.46
N SER A 59 -4.40 8.24 -2.91
CA SER A 59 -5.62 8.53 -3.67
C SER A 59 -5.40 9.60 -4.75
N LEU A 60 -4.68 10.67 -4.41
CA LEU A 60 -4.36 11.74 -5.36
C LEU A 60 -3.51 11.23 -6.53
N VAL A 61 -2.44 10.49 -6.23
CA VAL A 61 -1.57 9.89 -7.25
C VAL A 61 -2.37 8.94 -8.14
N LEU A 62 -3.19 8.07 -7.55
CA LEU A 62 -4.01 7.12 -8.30
C LEU A 62 -5.01 7.84 -9.21
N THR A 63 -5.62 8.94 -8.73
CA THR A 63 -6.54 9.77 -9.51
C THR A 63 -5.83 10.41 -10.71
N ILE A 64 -4.63 10.96 -10.52
CA ILE A 64 -3.83 11.56 -11.61
C ILE A 64 -3.47 10.50 -12.65
N VAL A 65 -3.02 9.33 -12.20
CA VAL A 65 -2.66 8.21 -13.06
C VAL A 65 -3.87 7.74 -13.86
N LEU A 66 -5.00 7.46 -13.20
CA LEU A 66 -6.23 7.03 -13.86
C LEU A 66 -6.76 8.08 -14.83
N SER A 67 -6.72 9.37 -14.47
CA SER A 67 -7.12 10.47 -15.34
C SER A 67 -6.23 10.56 -16.59
N ALA A 68 -4.91 10.45 -16.43
CA ALA A 68 -3.95 10.48 -17.53
C ALA A 68 -4.10 9.29 -18.50
N PHE A 69 -4.47 8.10 -18.01
CA PHE A 69 -4.76 6.93 -18.85
C PHE A 69 -6.17 6.94 -19.44
N SER A 70 -7.16 7.50 -18.74
CA SER A 70 -8.56 7.55 -19.19
C SER A 70 -8.81 8.65 -20.23
N GLY A 71 -8.02 9.72 -20.24
CA GLY A 71 -8.12 10.82 -21.22
C GLY A 71 -7.52 10.51 -22.60
N LYS A 72 -6.88 9.34 -22.79
CA LYS A 72 -6.35 8.90 -24.09
C LYS A 72 -7.25 7.82 -24.73
N LYS A 73 -8.52 8.15 -24.91
CA LYS A 73 -9.44 7.34 -25.72
C LYS A 73 -10.24 8.23 -26.66
#